data_AF-A0A2K3MCJ7-F1
#
_entry.id   AF-A0A2K3MCJ7-F1
#
_cell.length_a   1.000
_cell.length_b   1.000
_cell.length_c   1.000
_cell.angle_alpha   90.00
_cell.angle_beta   90.00
_cell.angle_gamma   90.00
#
_symmetry.space_group_name_H-M   'P 1'
#
loop_
_entity.id
_entity.type
_entity.pdbx_description
1 polymer ?
#
loop_
_entity_poly.entity_id
_entity_poly.type
_entity_poly.pdbx_seq_one_letter_code
_entity_poly.pdbx_strand_id
1 'polypeptide(L)'
;MSQLQPQQQQQQQQLNSNIPVSEIFWTLVDKADKKFSKIRDIPYYQRSRHDTHFSKVFKVYTQLWKFQQENRQKLIEAGLKRWEIGEIASRIGQLYFGQYMRTSDFNYLSESYIFYEAIFTRDYFKDGLFQDVNIANKQLRFLARFLTVCLLLNRREVLPQLVNQLKVLVDECKRVFVDSDFREWKVVVLEIGRFLKADTSFMNVRPVRYSLVLDSHPDTLPHVPVAIAKRNLKLRDAVLSSFHHNEPSPD
;
A
#
# COMPACT_ATOMS: atom_id res chain seq x y z
N MET A 1 0.12 62.51 -2.97
CA MET A 1 -0.74 61.55 -2.24
C MET A 1 -1.02 60.38 -3.16
N SER A 2 -0.71 59.11 -2.92
CA SER A 2 0.09 58.43 -1.91
C SER A 2 0.37 57.06 -2.54
N GLN A 3 1.63 56.71 -2.80
CA GLN A 3 2.04 55.34 -3.14
C GLN A 3 3.02 54.87 -2.07
N LEU A 4 2.55 54.06 -1.13
CA LEU A 4 3.39 53.33 -0.18
C LEU A 4 2.67 52.02 0.17
N GLN A 5 2.94 50.96 -0.59
CA GLN A 5 2.83 49.56 -0.12
C GLN A 5 3.41 48.58 -1.17
N PRO A 6 4.74 48.41 -1.21
CA PRO A 6 5.33 47.11 -1.57
C PRO A 6 6.17 46.48 -0.45
N GLN A 7 6.36 47.16 0.69
CA GLN A 7 7.33 46.72 1.71
C GLN A 7 6.91 45.48 2.53
N GLN A 8 5.63 45.09 2.56
CA GLN A 8 5.21 43.93 3.36
C GLN A 8 5.44 42.57 2.69
N GLN A 9 5.53 42.50 1.36
CA GLN A 9 5.80 41.22 0.66
C GLN A 9 7.30 40.88 0.56
N GLN A 10 8.19 41.88 0.55
CA GLN A 10 9.63 41.63 0.57
C GLN A 10 10.16 41.23 1.95
N GLN A 11 9.51 41.63 3.04
CA GLN A 11 9.91 41.23 4.40
C GLN A 11 9.65 39.75 4.70
N GLN A 12 8.66 39.13 4.06
CA GLN A 12 8.31 37.72 4.30
C GLN A 12 9.20 36.74 3.51
N GLN A 13 9.83 37.19 2.42
CA GLN A 13 10.83 36.40 1.69
C GLN A 13 12.23 36.47 2.33
N GLN A 14 12.60 37.59 2.95
CA GLN A 14 13.91 37.72 3.60
C GLN A 14 14.03 36.92 4.92
N LEU A 15 12.93 36.71 5.66
CA LEU A 15 12.95 35.91 6.90
C LEU A 15 13.14 34.40 6.67
N ASN A 16 12.84 33.89 5.46
CA ASN A 16 13.03 32.47 5.11
C ASN A 16 14.48 32.13 4.71
N SER A 17 15.38 33.11 4.63
CA SER A 17 16.75 32.92 4.13
C SER A 17 17.72 32.29 5.16
N ASN A 18 17.32 32.24 6.43
CA ASN A 18 18.19 31.83 7.55
C ASN A 18 17.84 30.46 8.15
N ILE A 19 16.78 29.79 7.69
CA ILE A 19 16.40 28.48 8.24
C ILE A 19 17.19 27.39 7.48
N PRO A 20 17.95 26.53 8.17
CA PRO A 20 18.65 25.42 7.54
C PRO A 20 17.67 24.53 6.75
N VAL A 21 18.11 24.08 5.57
CA VAL A 21 17.34 23.18 4.68
C VAL A 21 16.89 21.91 5.42
N SER A 22 17.72 21.40 6.33
CA SER A 22 17.41 20.26 7.20
C SER A 22 16.23 20.53 8.14
N GLU A 23 16.15 21.73 8.73
CA GLU A 23 15.06 22.10 9.64
C GLU A 23 13.72 22.21 8.89
N ILE A 24 13.74 22.79 7.68
CA ILE A 24 12.56 22.83 6.80
C ILE A 24 12.11 21.41 6.44
N PHE A 25 13.05 20.53 6.10
CA PHE A 25 12.76 19.13 5.79
C PHE A 25 12.10 18.41 6.96
N TRP A 26 12.68 18.48 8.16
CA TRP A 26 12.14 17.80 9.34
C TRP A 26 10.78 18.37 9.77
N THR A 27 10.56 19.67 9.59
CA THR A 27 9.23 20.29 9.79
C THR A 27 8.19 19.74 8.80
N LEU A 28 8.58 19.53 7.53
CA LEU A 28 7.70 18.91 6.53
C LEU A 28 7.40 17.44 6.86
N VAL A 29 8.39 16.68 7.33
CA VAL A 29 8.21 15.29 7.79
C VAL A 29 7.21 15.23 8.94
N ASP A 30 7.41 15.99 10.01
CA ASP A 30 6.50 16.02 11.17
C ASP A 30 5.07 16.43 10.76
N LYS A 31 4.93 17.43 9.90
CA LYS A 31 3.64 17.85 9.34
C LYS A 31 2.97 16.74 8.54
N ALA A 32 3.73 15.98 7.75
CA ALA A 32 3.23 14.85 6.96
C ALA A 32 2.75 13.72 7.89
N ASP A 33 3.54 13.35 8.88
CA ASP A 33 3.25 12.24 9.81
C ASP A 33 2.06 12.56 10.74
N LYS A 34 1.94 13.81 11.21
CA LYS A 34 0.76 14.27 11.95
C LYS A 34 -0.53 14.16 11.15
N LYS A 35 -0.47 14.41 9.83
CA LYS A 35 -1.62 14.23 8.94
C LYS A 35 -1.87 12.76 8.65
N PHE A 36 -0.81 11.99 8.41
CA PHE A 36 -0.87 10.55 8.15
C PHE A 36 -1.56 9.79 9.29
N SER A 37 -1.21 10.12 10.53
CA SER A 37 -1.77 9.47 11.72
C SER A 37 -3.28 9.61 11.81
N LYS A 38 -3.86 10.71 11.29
CA LYS A 38 -5.31 10.94 11.29
C LYS A 38 -6.08 10.07 10.31
N ILE A 39 -5.43 9.55 9.27
CA ILE A 39 -6.09 8.73 8.24
C ILE A 39 -5.80 7.24 8.39
N ARG A 40 -4.72 6.88 9.09
CA ARG A 40 -4.30 5.49 9.28
C ARG A 40 -5.39 4.64 9.93
N ASP A 41 -6.10 5.22 10.90
CA ASP A 41 -7.05 4.49 11.73
C ASP A 41 -8.51 4.64 11.23
N ILE A 42 -8.74 5.31 10.10
CA ILE A 42 -10.07 5.48 9.50
C ILE A 42 -10.46 4.22 8.73
N PRO A 43 -11.58 3.56 9.08
CA PRO A 43 -12.02 2.36 8.37
C PRO A 43 -12.25 2.59 6.87
N TYR A 44 -11.98 1.56 6.06
CA TYR A 44 -12.03 1.67 4.60
C TYR A 44 -13.44 1.92 4.04
N TYR A 45 -14.50 1.59 4.79
CA TYR A 45 -15.89 1.74 4.34
C TYR A 45 -16.45 3.17 4.44
N GLN A 46 -15.77 4.11 5.11
CA GLN A 46 -16.26 5.48 5.28
C GLN A 46 -15.74 6.45 4.20
N ARG A 47 -16.35 6.42 3.01
CA ARG A 47 -15.83 7.09 1.79
C ARG A 47 -15.76 8.63 1.84
N SER A 48 -16.85 9.33 2.20
CA SER A 48 -16.98 10.79 1.97
C SER A 48 -15.97 11.68 2.70
N ARG A 49 -15.67 11.41 3.99
CA ARG A 49 -14.68 12.21 4.75
C ARG A 49 -13.25 11.85 4.36
N HIS A 50 -13.03 10.61 3.90
CA HIS A 50 -11.70 10.08 3.63
C HIS A 50 -11.02 10.75 2.43
N ASP A 51 -11.73 10.97 1.32
CA ASP A 51 -11.11 11.53 0.11
C ASP A 51 -10.52 12.92 0.36
N THR A 52 -11.21 13.77 1.13
CA THR A 52 -10.69 15.08 1.52
C THR A 52 -9.43 14.97 2.41
N HIS A 53 -9.37 13.97 3.29
CA HIS A 53 -8.19 13.75 4.13
C HIS A 53 -7.03 13.15 3.33
N PHE A 54 -7.30 12.19 2.44
CA PHE A 54 -6.32 11.61 1.53
C PHE A 54 -5.64 12.70 0.69
N SER A 55 -6.41 13.55 -0.01
CA SER A 55 -5.82 14.63 -0.82
C SER A 55 -4.96 15.58 0.00
N LYS A 56 -5.35 15.87 1.25
CA LYS A 56 -4.56 16.72 2.16
C LYS A 56 -3.25 16.06 2.60
N VAL A 57 -3.26 14.77 2.91
CA VAL A 57 -2.07 14.04 3.34
C VAL A 57 -1.14 13.82 2.15
N PHE A 58 -1.69 13.36 1.03
CA PHE A 58 -0.98 13.11 -0.20
C PHE A 58 -0.25 14.38 -0.68
N LYS A 59 -0.94 15.54 -0.70
CA LYS A 59 -0.32 16.82 -1.07
C LYS A 59 0.92 17.15 -0.23
N VAL A 60 0.89 16.92 1.08
CA VAL A 60 2.04 17.23 1.95
C VAL A 60 3.18 16.24 1.70
N TYR A 61 2.90 14.95 1.49
CA TYR A 61 3.94 13.99 1.13
C TYR A 61 4.53 14.25 -0.25
N THR A 62 3.75 14.66 -1.25
CA THR A 62 4.28 15.05 -2.57
C THR A 62 5.19 16.27 -2.46
N GLN A 63 4.82 17.27 -1.63
CA GLN A 63 5.67 18.43 -1.36
C GLN A 63 6.97 18.01 -0.66
N LEU A 64 6.89 17.17 0.36
CA LEU A 64 8.06 16.62 1.06
C LEU A 64 8.97 15.82 0.11
N TRP A 65 8.39 14.97 -0.73
CA TRP A 65 9.11 14.15 -1.70
C TRP A 65 9.84 15.01 -2.72
N LYS A 66 9.17 16.05 -3.25
CA LYS A 66 9.79 17.02 -4.15
C LYS A 66 10.91 17.79 -3.46
N PHE A 67 10.67 18.29 -2.25
CA PHE A 67 11.65 19.05 -1.48
C PHE A 67 12.95 18.24 -1.25
N GLN A 68 12.83 16.95 -0.89
CA GLN A 68 14.02 16.11 -0.70
C GLN A 68 14.76 15.80 -2.00
N GLN A 69 14.07 15.70 -3.14
CA GLN A 69 14.73 15.52 -4.44
C GLN A 69 15.54 16.75 -4.82
N GLU A 70 14.97 17.95 -4.66
CA GLU A 70 15.60 19.22 -5.03
C GLU A 70 16.78 19.59 -4.11
N ASN A 71 16.74 19.17 -2.84
CA ASN A 71 17.73 19.53 -1.83
C ASN A 71 18.59 18.34 -1.38
N ARG A 72 18.61 17.27 -2.16
CA ARG A 72 19.17 15.96 -1.77
C ARG A 72 20.58 16.04 -1.19
N GLN A 73 21.47 16.75 -1.88
CA GLN A 73 22.88 16.84 -1.51
C GLN A 73 23.07 17.52 -0.15
N LYS A 74 22.41 18.67 0.04
CA LYS A 74 22.45 19.42 1.31
C LYS A 74 21.87 18.61 2.48
N LEU A 75 20.83 17.82 2.22
CA LEU A 75 20.24 16.97 3.25
C LEU A 75 21.18 15.82 3.64
N ILE A 76 21.85 15.19 2.68
CA ILE A 76 22.86 14.15 2.96
C ILE A 76 24.02 14.74 3.77
N GLU A 77 24.51 15.92 3.40
CA GLU A 77 25.56 16.64 4.15
C GLU A 77 25.11 17.00 5.57
N ALA A 78 23.83 17.30 5.76
CA ALA A 78 23.22 17.50 7.07
C ALA A 78 22.91 16.20 7.84
N GLY A 79 23.27 15.02 7.28
CA GLY A 79 23.17 13.73 7.96
C GLY A 79 21.96 12.86 7.60
N LEU A 80 21.15 13.24 6.60
CA LEU A 80 19.99 12.46 6.15
C LEU A 80 20.41 11.04 5.74
N LYS A 81 19.83 10.04 6.40
CA LYS A 81 20.10 8.62 6.18
C LYS A 81 19.22 8.05 5.08
N ARG A 82 19.76 7.07 4.35
CA ARG A 82 19.05 6.39 3.25
C ARG A 82 17.69 5.85 3.72
N TRP A 83 17.64 5.20 4.88
CA TRP A 83 16.41 4.58 5.39
C TRP A 83 15.30 5.60 5.69
N GLU A 84 15.62 6.86 6.00
CA GLU A 84 14.63 7.91 6.25
C GLU A 84 13.87 8.27 4.97
N ILE A 85 14.56 8.26 3.81
CA ILE A 85 13.89 8.41 2.51
C ILE A 85 13.07 7.18 2.18
N GLY A 86 13.56 5.99 2.55
CA GLY A 86 12.81 4.73 2.44
C GLY A 86 11.50 4.77 3.22
N GLU A 87 11.50 5.38 4.42
CA GLU A 87 10.30 5.57 5.22
C GLU A 87 9.29 6.50 4.53
N ILE A 88 9.74 7.63 3.98
CA ILE A 88 8.86 8.55 3.23
C ILE A 88 8.26 7.84 2.02
N ALA A 89 9.08 7.12 1.25
CA ALA A 89 8.62 6.34 0.09
C ALA A 89 7.60 5.27 0.53
N SER A 90 7.84 4.58 1.64
CA SER A 90 6.94 3.55 2.17
C SER A 90 5.60 4.16 2.60
N ARG A 91 5.58 5.39 3.15
CA ARG A 91 4.35 6.09 3.50
C ARG A 91 3.55 6.48 2.26
N ILE A 92 4.21 6.97 1.20
CA ILE A 92 3.56 7.28 -0.06
C ILE A 92 2.95 6.01 -0.68
N GLY A 93 3.70 4.90 -0.73
CA GLY A 93 3.18 3.61 -1.16
C GLY A 93 1.98 3.14 -0.33
N GLN A 94 1.99 3.40 0.98
CA GLN A 94 0.87 3.09 1.87
C GLN A 94 -0.37 3.96 1.58
N LEU A 95 -0.20 5.24 1.23
CA LEU A 95 -1.31 6.11 0.83
C LEU A 95 -1.99 5.58 -0.43
N TYR A 96 -1.19 5.24 -1.44
CA TYR A 96 -1.68 4.65 -2.67
C TYR A 96 -2.45 3.35 -2.42
N PHE A 97 -1.85 2.43 -1.66
CA PHE A 97 -2.52 1.18 -1.29
C PHE A 97 -3.83 1.42 -0.52
N GLY A 98 -3.81 2.37 0.42
CA GLY A 98 -5.00 2.73 1.19
C GLY A 98 -6.12 3.31 0.33
N GLN A 99 -5.79 4.03 -0.75
CA GLN A 99 -6.80 4.50 -1.69
C GLN A 99 -7.33 3.37 -2.56
N TYR A 100 -6.46 2.47 -3.05
CA TYR A 100 -6.87 1.25 -3.75
C TYR A 100 -7.88 0.43 -2.95
N MET A 101 -7.62 0.18 -1.66
CA MET A 101 -8.53 -0.60 -0.80
C MET A 101 -9.95 0.00 -0.69
N ARG A 102 -10.13 1.29 -1.01
CA ARG A 102 -11.44 1.96 -0.97
C ARG A 102 -12.11 2.08 -2.32
N THR A 103 -11.33 2.39 -3.36
CA THR A 103 -11.84 2.65 -4.71
C THR A 103 -11.82 1.43 -5.60
N SER A 104 -11.01 0.42 -5.25
CA SER A 104 -10.65 -0.70 -6.13
C SER A 104 -10.04 -0.27 -7.47
N ASP A 105 -9.50 0.95 -7.55
CA ASP A 105 -8.84 1.47 -8.73
C ASP A 105 -7.41 0.92 -8.82
N PHE A 106 -7.19 0.08 -9.83
CA PHE A 106 -5.93 -0.61 -10.09
C PHE A 106 -4.73 0.35 -10.25
N ASN A 107 -4.95 1.58 -10.74
CA ASN A 107 -3.86 2.55 -10.91
C ASN A 107 -3.18 2.85 -9.57
N TYR A 108 -3.94 3.01 -8.50
CA TYR A 108 -3.36 3.23 -7.16
C TYR A 108 -2.60 2.00 -6.64
N LEU A 109 -3.03 0.79 -6.99
CA LEU A 109 -2.29 -0.42 -6.63
C LEU A 109 -0.96 -0.50 -7.37
N SER A 110 -0.97 -0.18 -8.67
CA SER A 110 0.24 -0.09 -9.51
C SER A 110 1.23 0.94 -8.96
N GLU A 111 0.77 2.14 -8.59
CA GLU A 111 1.62 3.17 -7.98
C GLU A 111 2.22 2.70 -6.65
N SER A 112 1.43 2.02 -5.80
CA SER A 112 1.95 1.44 -4.56
C SER A 112 3.10 0.46 -4.81
N TYR A 113 2.95 -0.39 -5.84
CA TYR A 113 3.99 -1.32 -6.26
C TYR A 113 5.28 -0.61 -6.68
N ILE A 114 5.20 0.44 -7.49
CA ILE A 114 6.38 1.19 -7.97
C ILE A 114 7.19 1.72 -6.77
N PHE A 115 6.52 2.29 -5.77
CA PHE A 115 7.19 2.76 -4.57
C PHE A 115 7.85 1.62 -3.79
N TYR A 116 7.14 0.51 -3.58
CA TYR A 116 7.68 -0.61 -2.81
C TYR A 116 8.82 -1.34 -3.52
N GLU A 117 8.71 -1.53 -4.84
CA GLU A 117 9.78 -2.09 -5.66
C GLU A 117 11.02 -1.20 -5.64
N ALA A 118 10.85 0.13 -5.74
CA ALA A 118 11.98 1.06 -5.66
C ALA A 118 12.67 1.03 -4.28
N ILE A 119 11.91 0.88 -3.18
CA ILE A 119 12.48 0.72 -1.84
C ILE A 119 13.29 -0.57 -1.74
N PHE A 120 12.72 -1.66 -2.24
CA PHE A 120 13.30 -3.00 -2.19
C PHE A 120 14.58 -3.10 -3.04
N THR A 121 14.51 -2.75 -4.31
CA THR A 121 15.62 -2.87 -5.28
C THR A 121 16.80 -1.97 -4.97
N ARG A 122 16.56 -0.85 -4.28
CA ARG A 122 17.60 0.12 -3.92
C ARG A 122 18.04 -0.01 -2.46
N ASP A 123 17.63 -1.07 -1.75
CA ASP A 123 18.12 -1.38 -0.41
C ASP A 123 18.05 -0.20 0.58
N TYR A 124 16.95 0.56 0.57
CA TYR A 124 16.86 1.79 1.38
C TYR A 124 17.04 1.53 2.88
N PHE A 125 16.65 0.34 3.36
CA PHE A 125 16.71 -0.03 4.79
C PHE A 125 18.00 -0.74 5.21
N LYS A 126 18.95 -1.01 4.31
CA LYS A 126 20.14 -1.83 4.57
C LYS A 126 20.93 -1.39 5.81
N ASP A 127 21.14 -0.09 5.97
CA ASP A 127 21.95 0.46 7.07
C ASP A 127 21.16 0.65 8.37
N GLY A 128 19.82 0.57 8.32
CA GLY A 128 18.94 0.90 9.44
C GLY A 128 18.70 -0.25 10.43
N LEU A 129 18.90 -1.49 9.99
CA LEU A 129 18.55 -2.70 10.75
C LEU A 129 19.22 -2.78 12.14
N PHE A 130 20.48 -2.37 12.23
CA PHE A 130 21.28 -2.49 13.46
C PHE A 130 21.20 -1.25 14.37
N GLN A 131 20.47 -0.20 13.96
CA GLN A 131 20.44 1.06 14.70
C GLN A 131 19.35 1.08 15.78
N ASP A 132 18.14 0.62 15.43
CA ASP A 132 16.96 0.70 16.30
C ASP A 132 15.94 -0.38 15.92
N VAL A 133 15.41 -1.07 16.92
CA VAL A 133 14.32 -2.04 16.78
C VAL A 133 13.07 -1.46 16.09
N ASN A 134 12.83 -0.16 16.24
CA ASN A 134 11.73 0.52 15.55
C ASN A 134 11.96 0.61 14.05
N ILE A 135 13.20 0.84 13.60
CA ILE A 135 13.56 0.88 12.18
C ILE A 135 13.42 -0.52 11.58
N ALA A 136 13.89 -1.54 12.29
CA ALA A 136 13.70 -2.93 11.91
C ALA A 136 12.21 -3.29 11.75
N ASN A 137 11.37 -2.88 12.71
CA ASN A 137 9.91 -3.06 12.62
C ASN A 137 9.29 -2.29 11.44
N LYS A 138 9.78 -1.10 11.10
CA LYS A 138 9.34 -0.37 9.90
C LYS A 138 9.65 -1.18 8.63
N GLN A 139 10.84 -1.75 8.52
CA GLN A 139 11.23 -2.60 7.39
C GLN A 139 10.40 -3.90 7.30
N LEU A 140 10.16 -4.58 8.42
CA LEU A 140 9.29 -5.77 8.48
C LEU A 140 7.88 -5.45 7.97
N ARG A 141 7.28 -4.35 8.45
CA ARG A 141 5.96 -3.89 8.00
C ARG A 141 5.95 -3.47 6.53
N PHE A 142 7.03 -2.88 6.04
CA PHE A 142 7.20 -2.57 4.63
C PHE A 142 7.18 -3.86 3.78
N LEU A 143 8.02 -4.85 4.11
CA LEU A 143 8.08 -6.12 3.37
C LEU A 143 6.72 -6.85 3.35
N ALA A 144 6.02 -6.88 4.49
CA ALA A 144 4.69 -7.46 4.58
C ALA A 144 3.68 -6.77 3.65
N ARG A 145 3.67 -5.43 3.61
CA ARG A 145 2.81 -4.68 2.68
C ARG A 145 3.20 -4.89 1.23
N PHE A 146 4.49 -4.97 0.93
CA PHE A 146 4.94 -5.22 -0.42
C PHE A 146 4.50 -6.61 -0.91
N LEU A 147 4.61 -7.63 -0.06
CA LEU A 147 4.07 -8.96 -0.33
C LEU A 147 2.56 -8.92 -0.66
N THR A 148 1.76 -8.19 0.13
CA THR A 148 0.34 -8.00 -0.15
C THR A 148 0.09 -7.37 -1.52
N VAL A 149 0.83 -6.31 -1.87
CA VAL A 149 0.69 -5.65 -3.18
C VAL A 149 1.10 -6.58 -4.33
N CYS A 150 2.21 -7.32 -4.19
CA CYS A 150 2.63 -8.31 -5.19
C CYS A 150 1.59 -9.42 -5.38
N LEU A 151 0.98 -9.89 -4.28
CA LEU A 151 -0.10 -10.89 -4.33
C LEU A 151 -1.31 -10.37 -5.11
N LEU A 152 -1.76 -9.15 -4.82
CA LEU A 152 -2.91 -8.54 -5.49
C LEU A 152 -2.66 -8.21 -6.96
N LEU A 153 -1.44 -7.86 -7.33
CA LEU A 153 -1.02 -7.63 -8.72
C LEU A 153 -0.60 -8.91 -9.46
N ASN A 154 -0.67 -10.07 -8.80
CA ASN A 154 -0.23 -11.35 -9.35
C ASN A 154 1.25 -11.34 -9.83
N ARG A 155 2.13 -10.59 -9.14
CA ARG A 155 3.59 -10.53 -9.39
C ARG A 155 4.30 -11.68 -8.68
N ARG A 156 3.96 -12.90 -9.08
CA ARG A 156 4.37 -14.14 -8.40
C ARG A 156 5.88 -14.35 -8.42
N GLU A 157 6.56 -13.88 -9.45
CA GLU A 157 8.01 -13.99 -9.63
C GLU A 157 8.81 -13.33 -8.50
N VAL A 158 8.26 -12.28 -7.88
CA VAL A 158 8.94 -11.51 -6.82
C VAL A 158 8.68 -12.12 -5.43
N LEU A 159 7.60 -12.89 -5.26
CA LEU A 159 7.14 -13.39 -3.95
C LEU A 159 8.18 -14.28 -3.23
N PRO A 160 8.83 -15.27 -3.87
CA PRO A 160 9.81 -16.12 -3.19
C PRO A 160 10.96 -15.31 -2.60
N GLN A 161 11.44 -14.30 -3.33
CA GLN A 161 12.50 -13.42 -2.89
C GLN A 161 12.07 -12.60 -1.68
N LEU A 162 10.86 -12.03 -1.70
CA LEU A 162 10.32 -11.23 -0.61
C LEU A 162 10.06 -12.05 0.66
N VAL A 163 9.51 -13.27 0.53
CA VAL A 163 9.29 -14.15 1.68
C VAL A 163 10.62 -14.57 2.31
N ASN A 164 11.62 -14.88 1.49
CA ASN A 164 12.94 -15.20 2.01
C ASN A 164 13.57 -14.01 2.72
N GLN A 165 13.48 -12.80 2.15
CA GLN A 165 13.95 -11.56 2.77
C GLN A 165 13.24 -11.28 4.10
N LEU A 166 11.92 -11.46 4.17
CA LEU A 166 11.17 -11.30 5.43
C LEU A 166 11.64 -12.31 6.48
N LYS A 167 11.83 -13.58 6.10
CA LYS A 167 12.31 -14.63 7.01
C LYS A 167 13.70 -14.31 7.57
N VAL A 168 14.65 -13.99 6.69
CA VAL A 168 16.03 -13.62 7.07
C VAL A 168 16.01 -12.43 8.02
N LEU A 169 15.22 -11.40 7.69
CA LEU A 169 15.11 -10.19 8.50
C LEU A 169 14.56 -10.49 9.90
N VAL A 170 13.53 -11.33 10.03
CA VAL A 170 12.98 -11.72 11.35
C VAL A 170 14.03 -12.48 12.17
N ASP A 171 14.77 -13.39 11.55
CA ASP A 171 15.81 -14.14 12.23
C ASP A 171 16.98 -13.23 12.67
N GLU A 172 17.36 -12.26 11.84
CA GLU A 172 18.36 -11.23 12.17
C GLU A 172 17.89 -10.33 13.31
N CYS A 173 16.65 -9.83 13.25
CA CYS A 173 16.07 -9.00 14.31
C CYS A 173 16.10 -9.73 15.67
N LYS A 174 15.76 -11.02 15.69
CA LYS A 174 15.81 -11.82 16.92
C LYS A 174 17.25 -11.97 17.45
N ARG A 175 18.25 -12.07 16.57
CA ARG A 175 19.66 -12.17 16.97
C ARG A 175 20.18 -10.84 17.54
N VAL A 176 19.82 -9.73 16.93
CA VAL A 176 20.31 -8.38 17.30
C VAL A 176 19.59 -7.84 18.53
N PHE A 177 18.27 -8.03 18.62
CA PHE A 177 17.41 -7.45 19.66
C PHE A 177 16.86 -8.54 20.57
N VAL A 178 17.73 -9.11 21.42
CA VAL A 178 17.43 -10.26 22.28
C VAL A 178 16.27 -9.96 23.26
N ASP A 179 16.16 -8.72 23.73
CA ASP A 179 15.12 -8.29 24.68
C ASP A 179 13.76 -7.96 24.01
N SER A 180 13.68 -8.02 22.68
CA SER A 180 12.46 -7.71 21.92
C SER A 180 11.74 -8.96 21.44
N ASP A 181 10.41 -8.95 21.51
CA ASP A 181 9.59 -10.08 21.09
C ASP A 181 9.24 -10.02 19.58
N PHE A 182 9.69 -11.02 18.83
CA PHE A 182 9.40 -11.21 17.40
C PHE A 182 8.50 -12.42 17.12
N ARG A 183 7.83 -13.01 18.13
CA ARG A 183 6.97 -14.19 17.94
C ARG A 183 5.85 -13.95 16.92
N GLU A 184 5.18 -12.81 16.99
CA GLU A 184 4.13 -12.44 16.02
C GLU A 184 4.66 -12.40 14.59
N TRP A 185 5.84 -11.85 14.38
CA TRP A 185 6.48 -11.83 13.06
C TRP A 185 6.83 -13.23 12.54
N LYS A 186 7.16 -14.18 13.43
CA LYS A 186 7.34 -15.57 13.04
C LYS A 186 6.03 -16.22 12.61
N VAL A 187 4.93 -15.92 13.30
CA VAL A 187 3.59 -16.37 12.89
C VAL A 187 3.27 -15.83 11.50
N VAL A 188 3.52 -14.53 11.25
CA VAL A 188 3.35 -13.91 9.92
C VAL A 188 4.14 -14.65 8.83
N VAL A 189 5.43 -14.95 9.06
CA VAL A 189 6.25 -15.70 8.11
C VAL A 189 5.68 -17.10 7.83
N LEU A 190 5.24 -17.80 8.89
CA LEU A 190 4.64 -19.13 8.76
C LEU A 190 3.30 -19.10 8.02
N GLU A 191 2.47 -18.10 8.27
CA GLU A 191 1.17 -17.93 7.61
C GLU A 191 1.32 -17.57 6.14
N ILE A 192 2.23 -16.65 5.79
CA ILE A 192 2.53 -16.33 4.39
C ILE A 192 3.04 -17.58 3.66
N GLY A 193 3.93 -18.35 4.29
CA GLY A 193 4.41 -19.61 3.71
C GLY A 193 3.29 -20.64 3.49
N ARG A 194 2.34 -20.76 4.42
CA ARG A 194 1.15 -21.62 4.28
C ARG A 194 0.21 -21.12 3.19
N PHE A 195 -0.04 -19.82 3.15
CA PHE A 195 -0.87 -19.17 2.14
C PHE A 195 -0.33 -19.44 0.73
N LEU A 196 0.96 -19.21 0.50
CA LEU A 196 1.56 -19.41 -0.84
C LEU A 196 1.52 -20.88 -1.30
N LYS A 197 1.67 -21.84 -0.38
CA LYS A 197 1.50 -23.27 -0.69
C LYS A 197 0.06 -23.59 -1.13
N ALA A 198 -0.92 -23.03 -0.43
CA ALA A 198 -2.33 -23.20 -0.78
C ALA A 198 -2.66 -22.50 -2.11
N ASP A 199 -2.26 -21.24 -2.28
CA ASP A 199 -2.48 -20.43 -3.48
C ASP A 199 -1.89 -21.07 -4.75
N THR A 200 -0.69 -21.67 -4.66
CA THR A 200 -0.10 -22.47 -5.76
C THR A 200 -0.99 -23.66 -6.13
N SER A 201 -1.65 -24.27 -5.15
CA SER A 201 -2.56 -25.42 -5.37
C SER A 201 -3.84 -24.99 -6.10
N PHE A 202 -4.31 -23.76 -5.89
CA PHE A 202 -5.47 -23.19 -6.59
C PHE A 202 -5.17 -22.75 -8.03
N MET A 203 -3.93 -22.39 -8.34
CA MET A 203 -3.54 -22.01 -9.72
C MET A 203 -3.51 -23.19 -10.69
N ASN A 204 -3.36 -24.41 -10.17
CA ASN A 204 -3.45 -25.65 -10.94
C ASN A 204 -4.90 -26.16 -11.07
N VAL A 205 -5.87 -25.46 -10.49
CA VAL A 205 -7.28 -25.77 -10.71
C VAL A 205 -7.61 -25.27 -12.11
N ARG A 206 -7.90 -26.21 -13.01
CA ARG A 206 -8.47 -25.91 -14.33
C ARG A 206 -9.57 -24.85 -14.13
N PRO A 207 -9.70 -23.85 -15.02
CA PRO A 207 -10.89 -22.99 -15.00
C PRO A 207 -12.11 -23.90 -14.84
N VAL A 208 -13.14 -23.46 -14.11
CA VAL A 208 -14.43 -24.17 -14.03
C VAL A 208 -15.01 -24.22 -15.44
N ARG A 209 -14.47 -25.13 -16.24
CA ARG A 209 -14.96 -25.54 -17.53
C ARG A 209 -16.02 -26.53 -17.15
N TYR A 210 -17.27 -26.12 -17.37
CA TYR A 210 -18.43 -26.97 -17.52
C TYR A 210 -18.22 -28.38 -16.95
N SER A 211 -18.49 -28.55 -15.66
CA SER A 211 -18.45 -29.87 -15.06
C SER A 211 -19.72 -30.59 -15.47
N LEU A 212 -19.63 -31.59 -16.35
CA LEU A 212 -20.79 -32.41 -16.75
C LEU A 212 -21.55 -33.01 -15.55
N VAL A 213 -20.89 -33.10 -14.38
CA VAL A 213 -21.44 -33.65 -13.13
C VAL A 213 -22.17 -32.60 -12.30
N LEU A 214 -21.80 -31.31 -12.38
CA LEU A 214 -22.36 -30.24 -11.54
C LEU A 214 -23.20 -29.22 -12.33
N ASP A 215 -22.92 -29.07 -13.62
CA ASP A 215 -23.58 -28.11 -14.50
C ASP A 215 -24.62 -28.85 -15.38
N SER A 216 -25.84 -28.34 -15.43
CA SER A 216 -26.91 -28.88 -16.28
C SER A 216 -26.54 -28.77 -17.77
N HIS A 217 -26.99 -29.71 -18.62
CA HIS A 217 -26.81 -29.65 -20.07
C HIS A 217 -27.24 -28.27 -20.59
N PRO A 218 -26.50 -27.57 -21.46
CA PRO A 218 -26.93 -26.28 -22.01
C PRO A 218 -28.34 -26.33 -22.62
N ASP A 219 -28.75 -27.50 -23.14
CA ASP A 219 -30.08 -27.75 -23.69
C ASP A 219 -31.19 -27.96 -22.63
N THR A 220 -30.81 -28.18 -21.37
CA THR A 220 -31.75 -28.27 -20.23
C THR A 220 -31.94 -26.93 -19.51
N LEU A 221 -31.20 -25.88 -19.89
CA LEU A 221 -31.39 -24.55 -19.35
C LEU A 221 -32.73 -23.98 -19.87
N PRO A 222 -33.58 -23.42 -18.99
CA PRO A 222 -34.85 -22.85 -19.42
C PRO A 222 -34.63 -21.72 -20.43
N HIS A 223 -35.30 -21.80 -21.59
CA HIS A 223 -35.21 -20.79 -22.63
C HIS A 223 -35.71 -19.44 -22.08
N VAL A 224 -34.79 -18.49 -21.90
CA VAL A 224 -35.15 -17.15 -21.41
C VAL A 224 -36.01 -16.45 -22.47
N PRO A 225 -37.26 -16.06 -22.16
CA PRO A 225 -38.11 -15.37 -23.10
C PRO A 225 -37.43 -14.09 -23.63
N VAL A 226 -37.49 -13.86 -24.94
CA VAL A 226 -36.85 -12.75 -25.66
C VAL A 226 -37.17 -11.36 -25.04
N ALA A 227 -38.28 -11.23 -24.32
CA ALA A 227 -38.67 -10.03 -23.59
C ALA A 227 -37.69 -9.63 -22.46
N ILE A 228 -36.95 -10.58 -21.87
CA ILE A 228 -35.98 -10.33 -20.78
C ILE A 228 -34.61 -9.94 -21.34
N ALA A 229 -34.23 -10.46 -22.51
CA ALA A 229 -32.95 -10.17 -23.18
C ALA A 229 -32.77 -8.70 -23.60
N LYS A 230 -33.87 -7.93 -23.69
CA LYS A 230 -33.84 -6.49 -23.99
C LYS A 230 -33.61 -5.59 -22.77
N ARG A 231 -33.59 -6.13 -21.54
CA ARG A 231 -33.20 -5.35 -20.36
C ARG A 231 -31.69 -5.40 -20.25
N ASN A 232 -31.05 -4.23 -20.30
CA ASN A 232 -29.63 -4.08 -19.95
C ASN A 232 -29.45 -4.53 -18.49
N LEU A 233 -29.08 -5.79 -18.28
CA LEU A 233 -28.81 -6.34 -16.96
C LEU A 233 -27.69 -5.52 -16.33
N LYS A 234 -27.96 -4.94 -15.16
CA LYS A 234 -26.89 -4.26 -14.42
C LYS A 234 -26.04 -5.35 -13.76
N LEU A 235 -24.75 -5.11 -13.58
CA LEU A 235 -23.80 -6.07 -13.00
C LEU A 235 -24.33 -6.74 -11.70
N ARG A 236 -25.06 -5.98 -10.88
CA ARG A 236 -25.71 -6.48 -9.66
C ARG A 236 -26.75 -7.59 -9.91
N ASP A 237 -27.47 -7.51 -11.02
CA ASP A 237 -28.53 -8.45 -11.40
C ASP A 237 -27.89 -9.76 -11.91
N ALA A 238 -26.69 -9.67 -12.50
CA ALA A 238 -25.89 -10.82 -12.95
C ALA A 238 -25.18 -11.57 -11.81
N VAL A 239 -24.76 -10.85 -10.75
CA VAL A 239 -24.13 -11.47 -9.57
C VAL A 239 -25.15 -12.22 -8.70
N LEU A 240 -26.40 -11.74 -8.64
CA LEU A 240 -27.47 -12.42 -7.91
C LEU A 240 -27.95 -13.69 -8.64
N SER A 241 -27.94 -13.70 -9.97
CA SER A 241 -28.35 -14.87 -10.76
C SER A 241 -27.30 -15.97 -10.82
N SER A 242 -26.01 -15.67 -10.59
CA SER A 242 -24.97 -16.71 -10.47
C SER A 242 -24.92 -17.39 -9.10
N PHE A 243 -25.80 -16.99 -8.15
CA PHE A 243 -25.83 -17.48 -6.78
C PHE A 243 -27.11 -18.27 -6.43
N HIS A 244 -27.76 -18.90 -7.41
CA HIS A 244 -28.78 -19.89 -7.10
C HIS A 244 -28.11 -21.19 -6.62
N HIS A 245 -28.05 -21.37 -5.30
CA HIS A 245 -27.86 -22.69 -4.69
C HIS A 245 -29.01 -23.59 -5.13
N ASN A 246 -28.68 -24.74 -5.73
CA ASN A 246 -29.59 -25.89 -5.80
C ASN A 246 -29.69 -26.49 -4.38
N GLU A 247 -30.43 -25.83 -3.48
CA GLU A 247 -30.92 -26.52 -2.28
C GLU A 247 -32.25 -27.19 -2.63
N PRO A 248 -32.35 -28.52 -2.46
CA PRO A 248 -33.63 -29.21 -2.60
C PRO A 248 -34.52 -28.79 -1.44
N SER A 249 -35.72 -28.29 -1.75
CA SER A 249 -36.79 -28.10 -0.76
C SER A 249 -37.09 -29.44 -0.08
N PRO A 250 -37.21 -29.49 1.26
CA PRO A 250 -37.71 -30.67 1.93
C PRO A 250 -39.20 -30.85 1.63
N ASP A 251 -39.61 -32.10 1.40
CA ASP A 251 -40.97 -32.55 1.12
C ASP A 251 -42.00 -32.13 2.20
#